data_AF-A0A973JGV3-F1
#
_entry.id   AF-A0A973JGV3-F1
#
_cell.length_a   1.000
_cell.length_b   1.000
_cell.length_c   1.000
_cell.angle_alpha   90.00
_cell.angle_beta   90.00
_cell.angle_gamma   90.00
#
_symmetry.space_group_name_H-M   'P 1'
#
loop_
_entity.id
_entity.type
_entity.pdbx_description
1 polymer ?
#
loop_
_entity_poly.entity_id
_entity_poly.type
_entity_poly.pdbx_seq_one_letter_code
_entity_poly.pdbx_strand_id
1 'polypeptide(L)'
;MKHILTSILLSICIMGFTSCTAPQTGPTPLDQTSGEPVSVSTGLPQSNIPNPASVYCVDRGFKSEIRTATDGSQSGVCIFPDGSECDEWAYFRGECGPASATTDRLVIETYKLTGRPDPEILKFTSMQGREFTAADFEISTPFPSNQIEGTSLRLAVTLNSDTLIAEQYAKACSNCITVTRNSEEIFQTDAGNVSPINPLQGLWTYDDHWVLETNLFLEDKPFNGQIFVDGISLNQKNGYEESFNFQTINGRPFYFFRRNGKVNAWFDGQEIQLGYEDVPHYLCCSDAGLNPRARQGIVSFFGT
;
A
#
# COMPACT_ATOMS: atom_id res chain seq x y z
N MET A 1 -7.39 55.34 -7.81
CA MET A 1 -7.28 56.28 -6.68
C MET A 1 -6.71 55.54 -5.49
N LYS A 2 -5.57 56.04 -4.98
CA LYS A 2 -5.01 55.91 -3.62
C LYS A 2 -4.60 54.53 -3.08
N HIS A 3 -3.29 54.32 -3.19
CA HIS A 3 -2.43 53.64 -2.20
C HIS A 3 -2.73 54.03 -0.76
N ILE A 4 -2.67 53.08 0.18
CA ILE A 4 -2.26 53.31 1.58
C ILE A 4 -1.40 52.13 2.06
N LEU A 5 -0.14 52.46 2.40
CA LEU A 5 0.84 51.69 3.18
C LEU A 5 0.43 51.61 4.66
N THR A 6 0.84 50.56 5.38
CA THR A 6 1.43 50.65 6.76
C THR A 6 1.93 49.25 7.21
N SER A 7 3.25 49.03 7.30
CA SER A 7 4.07 48.89 8.55
C SER A 7 3.90 47.54 9.27
N ILE A 8 4.79 46.56 9.06
CA ILE A 8 6.03 46.26 9.82
C ILE A 8 5.81 46.14 11.34
N LEU A 9 5.89 44.91 11.86
CA LEU A 9 6.41 44.61 13.19
C LEU A 9 6.98 43.18 13.22
N LEU A 10 8.30 43.12 13.05
CA LEU A 10 9.17 41.98 13.25
C LEU A 10 9.36 41.81 14.77
N SER A 11 8.74 40.78 15.38
CA SER A 11 9.01 40.41 16.77
C SER A 11 9.86 39.14 16.81
N ILE A 12 11.16 39.36 16.98
CA ILE A 12 12.17 38.37 17.32
C ILE A 12 11.97 38.02 18.80
N CYS A 13 11.48 36.81 19.09
CA CYS A 13 11.52 36.24 20.44
C CYS A 13 12.71 35.27 20.55
N ILE A 14 13.82 35.80 21.06
CA ILE A 14 14.95 35.04 21.57
C ILE A 14 14.51 34.47 22.92
N MET A 15 14.18 33.17 22.98
CA MET A 15 14.09 32.45 24.25
C MET A 15 15.37 31.67 24.45
N GLY A 16 16.12 32.10 25.47
CA GLY A 16 17.43 31.59 25.83
C GLY A 16 17.40 30.15 26.33
N PHE A 17 18.45 29.41 25.95
CA PHE A 17 18.79 28.12 26.51
C PHE A 17 19.20 28.28 27.98
N THR A 18 18.34 27.90 28.91
CA THR A 18 18.70 27.68 30.31
C THR A 18 19.29 26.28 30.46
N SER A 19 20.62 26.21 30.34
CA SER A 19 21.39 25.00 30.66
C SER A 19 21.35 24.76 32.18
N CYS A 20 20.79 23.63 32.60
CA CYS A 20 20.91 23.17 33.99
C CYS A 20 22.28 22.49 34.19
N THR A 21 23.17 23.19 34.87
CA THR A 21 24.45 22.66 35.38
C THR A 21 24.17 21.72 36.56
N ALA A 22 24.40 20.42 36.39
CA ALA A 22 24.44 19.47 37.50
C ALA A 22 25.85 19.47 38.14
N PRO A 23 25.98 19.38 39.48
CA PRO A 23 27.28 19.32 40.14
C PRO A 23 27.92 17.95 39.94
N GLN A 24 29.10 17.92 39.33
CA GLN A 24 29.94 16.72 39.31
C GLN A 24 30.62 16.55 40.66
N THR A 25 30.25 15.50 41.40
CA THR A 25 31.04 14.97 42.50
C THR A 25 31.78 13.75 41.96
N GLY A 26 33.06 13.91 41.66
CA GLY A 26 33.93 12.79 41.33
C GLY A 26 34.39 12.07 42.60
N PRO A 27 34.52 10.74 42.58
CA PRO A 27 35.43 10.03 43.47
C PRO A 27 36.73 9.66 42.74
N THR A 28 37.85 9.96 43.37
CA THR A 28 39.20 9.44 43.05
C THR A 28 39.49 8.24 43.98
N PRO A 29 40.49 7.37 43.72
CA PRO A 29 40.76 6.53 42.56
C PRO A 29 40.62 5.02 42.89
N LEU A 30 40.80 4.19 41.85
CA LEU A 30 40.79 2.73 41.80
C LEU A 30 41.66 2.04 42.86
N ASP A 31 41.10 1.04 43.54
CA ASP A 31 41.86 -0.06 44.15
C ASP A 31 41.50 -1.36 43.40
N GLN A 32 42.54 -2.03 42.90
CA GLN A 32 42.46 -3.30 42.20
C GLN A 32 42.50 -4.42 43.23
N THR A 33 41.45 -5.22 43.33
CA THR A 33 41.58 -6.57 43.87
C THR A 33 40.67 -7.54 43.13
N SER A 34 41.32 -8.56 42.60
CA SER A 34 40.81 -9.69 41.84
C SER A 34 39.80 -10.53 42.62
N GLY A 35 38.65 -10.82 42.00
CA GLY A 35 37.70 -11.86 42.41
C GLY A 35 36.83 -12.29 41.24
N GLU A 36 36.69 -13.61 41.03
CA GLU A 36 35.90 -14.26 39.96
C GLU A 36 34.43 -13.78 39.89
N PRO A 37 33.78 -13.82 38.71
CA PRO A 37 32.38 -13.46 38.58
C PRO A 37 31.49 -14.58 39.14
N VAL A 38 30.95 -14.37 40.33
CA VAL A 38 29.84 -15.15 40.88
C VAL A 38 28.58 -14.82 40.09
N SER A 39 28.03 -15.82 39.41
CA SER A 39 26.78 -15.73 38.65
C SER A 39 25.60 -15.48 39.59
N VAL A 40 25.12 -14.24 39.67
CA VAL A 40 23.85 -13.91 40.32
C VAL A 40 22.75 -13.99 39.27
N SER A 41 22.00 -15.09 39.30
CA SER A 41 20.72 -15.22 38.60
C SER A 41 19.68 -14.32 39.31
N THR A 42 19.44 -13.14 38.78
CA THR A 42 18.24 -12.35 39.11
C THR A 42 17.12 -12.76 38.18
N GLY A 43 16.25 -13.65 38.65
CA GLY A 43 14.96 -13.94 38.04
C GLY A 43 14.05 -12.71 38.11
N LEU A 44 14.09 -11.88 37.08
CA LEU A 44 12.99 -10.97 36.74
C LEU A 44 12.04 -11.72 35.81
N PRO A 45 10.71 -11.66 36.00
CA PRO A 45 9.77 -12.26 35.07
C PRO A 45 9.97 -11.60 33.72
N GLN A 46 10.40 -12.38 32.72
CA GLN A 46 10.49 -11.90 31.35
C GLN A 46 9.12 -11.36 30.95
N SER A 47 9.12 -10.08 30.59
CA SER A 47 8.02 -9.42 29.92
C SER A 47 7.47 -10.33 28.83
N ASN A 48 6.21 -10.74 28.95
CA ASN A 48 5.52 -11.60 27.99
C ASN A 48 5.15 -10.79 26.72
N ILE A 49 6.14 -10.14 26.12
CA ILE A 49 6.01 -9.49 24.81
C ILE A 49 6.41 -10.56 23.78
N PRO A 50 5.47 -11.01 22.92
CA PRO A 50 5.79 -11.93 21.85
C PRO A 50 6.87 -11.36 20.94
N ASN A 51 7.74 -12.23 20.40
CA ASN A 51 8.71 -11.82 19.40
C ASN A 51 7.96 -11.33 18.14
N PRO A 52 8.14 -10.07 17.69
CA PRO A 52 7.46 -9.53 16.52
C PRO A 52 7.67 -10.36 15.25
N ALA A 53 8.85 -10.96 15.08
CA ALA A 53 9.15 -11.78 13.91
C ALA A 53 8.39 -13.11 13.94
N SER A 54 8.26 -13.72 15.12
CA SER A 54 7.46 -14.95 15.30
C SER A 54 5.96 -14.67 15.12
N VAL A 55 5.46 -13.54 15.66
CA VAL A 55 4.08 -13.09 15.42
C VAL A 55 3.82 -12.89 13.93
N TYR A 56 4.73 -12.21 13.24
CA TYR A 56 4.61 -12.01 11.79
C TYR A 56 4.55 -13.32 11.01
N CYS A 57 5.37 -14.32 11.37
CA CYS A 57 5.29 -15.64 10.76
C CYS A 57 3.90 -16.29 10.95
N VAL A 58 3.40 -16.30 12.19
CA VAL A 58 2.13 -16.94 12.54
C VAL A 58 0.92 -16.20 11.97
N ASP A 59 0.93 -14.87 11.95
CA ASP A 59 -0.14 -14.03 11.39
C ASP A 59 -0.29 -14.23 9.87
N ARG A 60 0.75 -14.71 9.19
CA ARG A 60 0.69 -15.13 7.78
C ARG A 60 0.28 -16.59 7.58
N GLY A 61 -0.11 -17.27 8.65
CA GLY A 61 -0.55 -18.67 8.62
C GLY A 61 0.59 -19.67 8.52
N PHE A 62 1.83 -19.25 8.80
CA PHE A 62 3.01 -20.11 8.75
C PHE A 62 3.41 -20.64 10.13
N LYS A 63 4.21 -21.71 10.16
CA LYS A 63 4.62 -22.35 11.41
C LYS A 63 5.92 -21.71 11.93
N SER A 64 5.87 -21.14 13.12
CA SER A 64 7.03 -20.68 13.88
C SER A 64 7.67 -21.85 14.65
N GLU A 65 9.00 -21.98 14.57
CA GLU A 65 9.78 -22.99 15.28
C GLU A 65 11.07 -22.38 15.87
N ILE A 66 11.28 -22.53 17.18
CA ILE A 66 12.53 -22.11 17.82
C ILE A 66 13.56 -23.25 17.73
N ARG A 67 14.72 -22.95 17.18
CA ARG A 67 15.86 -23.88 17.08
C ARG A 67 16.98 -23.44 18.01
N THR A 68 17.58 -24.41 18.69
CA THR A 68 18.72 -24.17 19.59
C THR A 68 19.99 -24.69 18.93
N ALA A 69 20.99 -23.83 18.75
CA ALA A 69 22.29 -24.18 18.20
C ALA A 69 23.17 -24.88 19.26
N THR A 70 24.30 -25.44 18.83
CA THR A 70 25.25 -26.17 19.70
C THR A 70 25.88 -25.29 20.78
N ASP A 71 25.92 -23.97 20.56
CA ASP A 71 26.40 -22.99 21.54
C ASP A 71 25.30 -22.53 22.52
N GLY A 72 24.09 -23.09 22.41
CA GLY A 72 22.94 -22.75 23.23
C GLY A 72 22.15 -21.52 22.76
N SER A 73 22.58 -20.85 21.68
CA SER A 73 21.81 -19.74 21.10
C SER A 73 20.50 -20.24 20.49
N GLN A 74 19.45 -19.43 20.58
CA GLN A 74 18.13 -19.74 20.01
C GLN A 74 17.81 -18.79 18.86
N SER A 75 17.35 -19.35 17.74
CA SER A 75 16.83 -18.61 16.61
C SER A 75 15.43 -19.11 16.23
N GLY A 76 14.58 -18.20 15.77
CA GLY A 76 13.27 -18.55 15.24
C GLY A 76 13.35 -18.86 13.75
N VAL A 77 12.66 -19.90 13.31
CA VAL A 77 12.52 -20.29 11.91
C VAL A 77 11.05 -20.31 11.55
N CYS A 78 10.71 -19.61 10.47
CA CYS A 78 9.41 -19.65 9.84
C CYS A 78 9.38 -20.76 8.78
N ILE A 79 8.48 -21.72 8.94
CA ILE A 79 8.32 -22.89 8.07
C ILE A 79 7.06 -22.69 7.22
N PHE A 80 7.24 -22.74 5.91
CA PHE A 80 6.19 -22.47 4.93
C PHE A 80 5.46 -23.75 4.49
N PRO A 81 4.23 -23.65 3.94
CA PRO A 81 3.46 -24.82 3.49
C PRO A 81 4.12 -25.64 2.38
N ASP A 82 5.00 -25.02 1.59
CA ASP A 82 5.81 -25.70 0.56
C ASP A 82 7.02 -26.45 1.13
N GLY A 83 7.22 -26.42 2.46
CA GLY A 83 8.32 -27.05 3.18
C GLY A 83 9.62 -26.25 3.17
N SER A 84 9.66 -25.08 2.52
CA SER A 84 10.81 -24.19 2.64
C SER A 84 10.82 -23.49 4.00
N GLU A 85 11.99 -23.00 4.40
CA GLU A 85 12.23 -22.43 5.72
C GLU A 85 13.03 -21.13 5.58
N CYS A 86 12.75 -20.17 6.46
CA CYS A 86 13.43 -18.89 6.50
C CYS A 86 13.60 -18.47 7.96
N ASP A 87 14.76 -17.91 8.32
CA ASP A 87 14.94 -17.28 9.63
C ASP A 87 13.83 -16.24 9.85
N GLU A 88 13.19 -16.21 11.01
CA GLU A 88 12.00 -15.37 11.24
C GLU A 88 12.32 -13.88 11.06
N TRP A 89 13.52 -13.45 11.45
CA TRP A 89 13.93 -12.06 11.29
C TRP A 89 14.27 -11.74 9.83
N ALA A 90 14.87 -12.68 9.10
CA ALA A 90 15.05 -12.57 7.66
C ALA A 90 13.71 -12.51 6.92
N TYR A 91 12.74 -13.35 7.31
CA TYR A 91 11.39 -13.34 6.75
C TYR A 91 10.68 -12.02 7.05
N PHE A 92 10.74 -11.56 8.30
CA PHE A 92 10.16 -10.29 8.75
C PHE A 92 10.71 -9.08 7.98
N ARG A 93 11.99 -9.12 7.56
CA ARG A 93 12.63 -8.09 6.73
C ARG A 93 12.48 -8.32 5.21
N GLY A 94 11.83 -9.39 4.78
CA GLY A 94 11.65 -9.74 3.37
C GLY A 94 12.92 -10.24 2.67
N GLU A 95 13.89 -10.75 3.42
CA GLU A 95 15.17 -11.27 2.90
C GLU A 95 15.04 -12.69 2.33
N CYS A 96 14.07 -13.46 2.84
CA CYS A 96 13.63 -14.75 2.27
C CYS A 96 12.11 -14.94 2.44
N GLY A 97 11.59 -16.04 1.90
CA GLY A 97 10.16 -16.39 1.91
C GLY A 97 9.93 -17.78 1.32
N PRO A 98 8.66 -18.19 1.11
CA PRO A 98 8.34 -19.47 0.49
C PRO A 98 9.04 -19.65 -0.85
N ALA A 99 9.54 -20.84 -1.15
CA ALA A 99 10.15 -21.17 -2.44
C ALA A 99 9.18 -20.92 -3.62
N SER A 100 7.89 -21.20 -3.45
CA SER A 100 6.88 -20.81 -4.45
C SER A 100 6.79 -19.29 -4.65
N ALA A 101 7.01 -18.49 -3.60
CA ALA A 101 7.06 -17.03 -3.70
C ALA A 101 8.31 -16.53 -4.46
N THR A 102 9.39 -17.32 -4.53
CA THR A 102 10.58 -16.95 -5.32
C THR A 102 10.37 -17.12 -6.83
N THR A 103 9.42 -17.97 -7.26
CA THR A 103 9.04 -18.13 -8.67
C THR A 103 7.89 -17.19 -9.07
N ASP A 104 7.08 -16.75 -8.11
CA ASP A 104 5.92 -15.86 -8.31
C ASP A 104 6.20 -14.39 -7.93
N ARG A 105 7.47 -13.98 -7.88
CA ARG A 105 7.82 -12.58 -7.56
C ARG A 105 7.45 -11.66 -8.71
N LEU A 106 6.84 -10.51 -8.39
CA LEU A 106 6.60 -9.46 -9.38
C LEU A 106 7.92 -9.03 -10.03
N VAL A 107 7.98 -9.12 -11.36
CA VAL A 107 9.08 -8.57 -12.15
C VAL A 107 8.71 -7.15 -12.57
N ILE A 108 9.56 -6.20 -12.22
CA ILE A 108 9.38 -4.79 -12.57
C ILE A 108 10.38 -4.44 -13.67
N GLU A 109 9.87 -4.16 -14.86
CA GLU A 109 10.69 -3.68 -15.97
C GLU A 109 10.49 -2.17 -16.12
N THR A 110 11.57 -1.39 -16.00
CA THR A 110 11.52 0.06 -16.13
C THR A 110 12.26 0.53 -17.38
N TYR A 111 11.58 1.33 -18.19
CA TYR A 111 12.12 1.89 -19.41
C TYR A 111 12.07 3.41 -19.36
N LYS A 112 13.23 4.06 -19.49
CA LYS A 112 13.29 5.52 -19.49
C LYS A 112 12.82 6.03 -20.83
N LEU A 113 11.99 7.06 -20.83
CA LEU A 113 11.47 7.69 -22.03
C LEU A 113 12.06 9.10 -22.16
N THR A 114 12.25 9.56 -23.40
CA THR A 114 12.71 10.94 -23.68
C THR A 114 11.61 11.97 -23.46
N GLY A 115 10.36 11.53 -23.39
CA GLY A 115 9.19 12.34 -23.15
C GLY A 115 7.94 11.46 -23.03
N ARG A 116 6.80 12.12 -22.84
CA ARG A 116 5.51 11.47 -22.75
C ARG A 116 5.13 10.81 -24.10
N PRO A 117 4.70 9.54 -24.13
CA PRO A 117 4.14 8.94 -25.32
C PRO A 117 2.86 9.62 -25.78
N ASP A 118 2.64 9.62 -27.10
CA ASP A 118 1.36 10.01 -27.68
C ASP A 118 0.31 8.94 -27.33
N PRO A 119 -0.76 9.30 -26.60
CA PRO A 119 -1.76 8.34 -26.15
C PRO A 119 -2.66 7.79 -27.28
N GLU A 120 -2.75 8.48 -28.42
CA GLU A 120 -3.55 8.00 -29.55
C GLU A 120 -2.78 7.00 -30.41
N ILE A 121 -1.46 7.18 -30.54
CA ILE A 121 -0.61 6.34 -31.39
C ILE A 121 -0.05 5.15 -30.60
N LEU A 122 0.36 5.36 -29.34
CA LEU A 122 1.00 4.35 -28.49
C LEU A 122 2.17 3.61 -29.14
N LYS A 123 2.92 4.28 -30.02
CA LYS A 123 4.14 3.76 -30.65
C LYS A 123 5.33 4.63 -30.29
N PHE A 124 6.29 4.09 -29.56
CA PHE A 124 7.47 4.82 -29.12
C PHE A 124 8.65 3.89 -28.81
N THR A 125 9.84 4.47 -28.71
CA THR A 125 11.06 3.74 -28.37
C THR A 125 11.63 4.30 -27.07
N SER A 126 11.95 3.42 -26.13
CA SER A 126 12.66 3.79 -24.91
C SER A 126 14.07 4.30 -25.21
N MET A 127 14.69 5.00 -24.24
CA MET A 127 16.09 5.41 -24.31
C MET A 127 17.06 4.22 -24.46
N GLN A 128 16.61 3.02 -24.06
CA GLN A 128 17.36 1.76 -24.21
C GLN A 128 17.15 1.08 -25.57
N GLY A 129 16.32 1.65 -26.46
CA GLY A 129 16.06 1.07 -27.78
C GLY A 129 14.94 0.04 -27.84
N ARG A 130 14.26 -0.28 -26.73
CA ARG A 130 13.04 -1.12 -26.77
C ARG A 130 11.91 -0.35 -27.43
N GLU A 131 11.35 -0.92 -28.50
CA GLU A 131 10.13 -0.43 -29.13
C GLU A 131 8.89 -0.90 -28.36
N PHE A 132 7.90 -0.02 -28.26
CA PHE A 132 6.58 -0.27 -27.70
C PHE A 132 5.52 0.08 -28.74
N THR A 133 4.43 -0.67 -28.72
CA THR A 133 3.27 -0.52 -29.59
C THR A 133 1.98 -0.57 -28.77
N ALA A 134 0.84 -0.21 -29.37
CA ALA A 134 -0.45 -0.33 -28.72
C ALA A 134 -0.72 -1.74 -28.16
N ALA A 135 -0.23 -2.79 -28.81
CA ALA A 135 -0.35 -4.18 -28.36
C ALA A 135 0.29 -4.45 -26.98
N ASP A 136 1.30 -3.68 -26.59
CA ASP A 136 1.91 -3.76 -25.26
C ASP A 136 0.99 -3.23 -24.15
N PHE A 137 -0.01 -2.43 -24.52
CA PHE A 137 -0.99 -1.75 -23.65
C PHE A 137 -2.43 -2.21 -23.89
N GLU A 138 -2.65 -3.19 -24.78
CA GLU A 138 -3.97 -3.72 -25.10
C GLU A 138 -4.60 -4.38 -23.86
N ILE A 139 -5.84 -3.98 -23.58
CA ILE A 139 -6.68 -4.61 -22.57
C ILE A 139 -7.32 -5.83 -23.22
N SER A 140 -6.81 -7.03 -22.93
CA SER A 140 -7.37 -8.26 -23.52
C SER A 140 -8.77 -8.60 -22.98
N THR A 141 -9.13 -8.07 -21.81
CA THR A 141 -10.45 -8.18 -21.17
C THR A 141 -10.61 -7.04 -20.15
N PRO A 142 -11.71 -6.27 -20.14
CA PRO A 142 -12.01 -5.38 -19.02
C PRO A 142 -12.09 -6.23 -17.76
N PHE A 143 -11.21 -5.98 -16.81
CA PHE A 143 -11.19 -6.66 -15.52
C PHE A 143 -11.37 -5.62 -14.43
N PRO A 144 -12.45 -5.70 -13.62
CA PRO A 144 -13.46 -6.75 -13.59
C PRO A 144 -14.43 -6.71 -14.78
N SER A 145 -15.15 -7.82 -15.00
CA SER A 145 -16.27 -7.90 -15.95
C SER A 145 -17.43 -7.05 -15.42
N ASN A 146 -17.37 -5.75 -15.72
CA ASN A 146 -18.36 -4.80 -15.27
C ASN A 146 -19.64 -4.96 -16.11
N GLN A 147 -20.69 -5.54 -15.53
CA GLN A 147 -22.02 -5.62 -16.14
C GLN A 147 -22.75 -4.29 -15.93
N ILE A 148 -22.87 -3.48 -16.98
CA ILE A 148 -23.68 -2.26 -16.93
C ILE A 148 -25.15 -2.66 -17.11
N GLU A 149 -25.94 -2.62 -16.02
CA GLU A 149 -27.39 -2.74 -16.10
C GLU A 149 -28.08 -1.37 -15.91
N GLY A 150 -28.70 -0.86 -16.97
CA GLY A 150 -29.50 0.38 -16.92
C GLY A 150 -28.68 1.67 -17.04
N THR A 151 -29.15 2.74 -16.38
CA THR A 151 -28.55 4.10 -16.47
C THR A 151 -27.55 4.43 -15.37
N SER A 152 -27.42 3.56 -14.35
CA SER A 152 -26.49 3.73 -13.23
C SER A 152 -25.35 2.72 -13.38
N LEU A 153 -24.11 3.12 -13.08
CA LEU A 153 -23.00 2.16 -13.03
C LEU A 153 -23.20 1.22 -11.85
N ARG A 154 -23.33 -0.07 -12.15
CA ARG A 154 -23.41 -1.16 -11.18
C ARG A 154 -22.30 -2.14 -11.50
N LEU A 155 -21.57 -2.56 -10.49
CA LEU A 155 -20.50 -3.54 -10.63
C LEU A 155 -20.87 -4.77 -9.84
N ALA A 156 -20.78 -5.95 -10.45
CA ALA A 156 -21.16 -7.20 -9.81
C ALA A 156 -20.01 -8.20 -9.85
N VAL A 157 -19.79 -8.89 -8.73
CA VAL A 157 -18.82 -9.97 -8.59
C VAL A 157 -19.43 -11.12 -7.81
N THR A 158 -18.85 -12.31 -7.93
CA THR A 158 -19.23 -13.48 -7.13
C THR A 158 -18.16 -13.80 -6.11
N LEU A 159 -18.57 -13.99 -4.85
CA LEU A 159 -17.70 -14.45 -3.76
C LEU A 159 -18.42 -15.60 -3.03
N ASN A 160 -17.81 -16.79 -2.99
CA ASN A 160 -18.39 -17.94 -2.28
C ASN A 160 -19.84 -18.26 -2.66
N SER A 161 -20.18 -18.14 -3.96
CA SER A 161 -21.54 -18.27 -4.55
C SER A 161 -22.51 -17.14 -4.23
N ASP A 162 -22.13 -16.17 -3.41
CA ASP A 162 -22.92 -14.96 -3.18
C ASP A 162 -22.63 -13.92 -4.26
N THR A 163 -23.66 -13.15 -4.59
CA THR A 163 -23.53 -12.02 -5.51
C THR A 163 -23.30 -10.76 -4.70
N LEU A 164 -22.19 -10.07 -4.97
CA LEU A 164 -21.93 -8.74 -4.46
C LEU A 164 -22.17 -7.71 -5.55
N ILE A 165 -22.80 -6.59 -5.19
CA ILE A 165 -23.09 -5.48 -6.09
C ILE A 165 -22.62 -4.19 -5.46
N ALA A 166 -21.76 -3.46 -6.16
CA ALA A 166 -21.42 -2.07 -5.86
C ALA A 166 -22.21 -1.12 -6.76
N GLU A 167 -22.81 -0.10 -6.16
CA GLU A 167 -23.65 0.86 -6.88
C GLU A 167 -23.52 2.26 -6.27
N GLN A 168 -23.43 3.27 -7.14
CA GLN A 168 -23.44 4.67 -6.75
C GLN A 168 -24.87 5.20 -6.69
N TYR A 169 -25.25 5.76 -5.54
CA TYR A 169 -26.51 6.44 -5.34
C TYR A 169 -26.28 7.94 -5.14
N ALA A 170 -26.45 8.70 -6.22
CA ALA A 170 -26.27 10.17 -6.18
C ALA A 170 -27.29 10.90 -5.28
N LYS A 171 -28.43 10.28 -4.93
CA LYS A 171 -29.54 10.94 -4.20
C LYS A 171 -29.90 10.32 -2.85
N ALA A 172 -29.67 9.02 -2.64
CA ALA A 172 -30.20 8.30 -1.48
C ALA A 172 -29.43 8.53 -0.16
N CYS A 173 -28.36 9.33 -0.19
CA CYS A 173 -27.36 9.42 0.89
C CYS A 173 -26.38 10.61 0.71
N SER A 174 -26.77 11.68 0.02
CA SER A 174 -25.87 12.81 -0.33
C SER A 174 -24.64 12.41 -1.16
N ASN A 175 -24.81 11.53 -2.17
CA ASN A 175 -23.77 10.96 -3.04
C ASN A 175 -22.87 9.92 -2.35
N CYS A 176 -23.36 8.68 -2.26
CA CYS A 176 -22.60 7.57 -1.70
C CYS A 176 -22.48 6.40 -2.68
N ILE A 177 -21.59 5.48 -2.34
CA ILE A 177 -21.43 4.17 -2.95
C ILE A 177 -21.78 3.13 -1.90
N THR A 178 -22.58 2.13 -2.27
CA THR A 178 -22.95 1.01 -1.40
C THR A 178 -22.42 -0.29 -1.99
N VAL A 179 -22.11 -1.25 -1.13
CA VAL A 179 -21.88 -2.65 -1.50
C VAL A 179 -22.96 -3.48 -0.83
N THR A 180 -23.68 -4.26 -1.63
CA THR A 180 -24.65 -5.23 -1.14
C THR A 180 -24.16 -6.65 -1.37
N ARG A 181 -24.54 -7.58 -0.50
CA ARG A 181 -24.35 -9.03 -0.66
C ARG A 181 -25.72 -9.68 -0.61
N ASN A 182 -26.13 -10.35 -1.68
CA ASN A 182 -27.48 -10.92 -1.82
C ASN A 182 -28.60 -9.91 -1.49
N SER A 183 -28.43 -8.67 -1.94
CA SER A 183 -29.35 -7.53 -1.72
C SER A 183 -29.39 -6.92 -0.31
N GLU A 184 -28.58 -7.40 0.64
CA GLU A 184 -28.38 -6.74 1.93
C GLU A 184 -27.16 -5.81 1.87
N GLU A 185 -27.30 -4.56 2.33
CA GLU A 185 -26.17 -3.63 2.41
C GLU A 185 -25.16 -4.11 3.46
N ILE A 186 -23.91 -4.29 3.03
CA ILE A 186 -22.80 -4.69 3.90
C ILE A 186 -21.77 -3.57 4.07
N PHE A 187 -21.80 -2.53 3.23
CA PHE A 187 -20.90 -1.41 3.29
C PHE A 187 -21.46 -0.18 2.57
N GLN A 188 -21.13 1.01 3.08
CA GLN A 188 -21.41 2.29 2.44
C GLN A 188 -20.23 3.24 2.65
N THR A 189 -19.87 4.00 1.62
CA THR A 189 -18.90 5.10 1.70
C THR A 189 -19.38 6.34 0.97
N ASP A 190 -18.96 7.51 1.45
CA ASP A 190 -19.17 8.79 0.78
C ASP A 190 -18.34 8.87 -0.52
N ALA A 191 -18.91 9.45 -1.58
CA ALA A 191 -18.22 9.75 -2.83
C ALA A 191 -17.81 11.23 -2.95
N GLY A 192 -18.11 12.04 -1.94
CA GLY A 192 -17.80 13.45 -1.86
C GLY A 192 -18.74 14.28 -2.71
N ASN A 193 -18.22 15.42 -3.19
CA ASN A 193 -18.96 16.31 -4.07
C ASN A 193 -19.31 15.62 -5.40
N VAL A 194 -20.25 16.20 -6.16
CA VAL A 194 -20.61 15.68 -7.49
C VAL A 194 -19.39 15.76 -8.41
N SER A 195 -18.88 14.59 -8.80
CA SER A 195 -17.70 14.42 -9.61
C SER A 195 -18.02 14.45 -11.11
N PRO A 196 -17.14 15.01 -11.98
CA PRO A 196 -17.28 14.90 -13.42
C PRO A 196 -16.97 13.50 -13.96
N ILE A 197 -16.38 12.61 -13.14
CA ILE A 197 -16.19 11.20 -13.45
C ILE A 197 -17.00 10.34 -12.48
N ASN A 198 -17.18 9.06 -12.80
CA ASN A 198 -17.84 8.16 -11.88
C ASN A 198 -16.97 7.93 -10.62
N PRO A 199 -17.46 8.14 -9.40
CA PRO A 199 -16.71 7.84 -8.19
C PRO A 199 -16.55 6.34 -7.94
N LEU A 200 -17.43 5.48 -8.46
CA LEU A 200 -17.28 4.02 -8.42
C LEU A 200 -16.30 3.58 -9.52
N GLN A 201 -15.14 3.05 -9.12
CA GLN A 201 -14.06 2.68 -10.05
C GLN A 201 -13.98 1.18 -10.31
N GLY A 202 -14.20 0.36 -9.28
CA GLY A 202 -14.17 -1.10 -9.46
C GLY A 202 -14.62 -1.89 -8.24
N LEU A 203 -14.98 -3.15 -8.49
CA LEU A 203 -15.31 -4.14 -7.47
C LEU A 203 -14.65 -5.47 -7.86
N TRP A 204 -13.87 -6.06 -6.97
CA TRP A 204 -13.14 -7.31 -7.20
C TRP A 204 -13.33 -8.29 -6.05
N THR A 205 -12.92 -9.52 -6.30
CA THR A 205 -12.70 -10.54 -5.28
C THR A 205 -11.29 -11.11 -5.43
N TYR A 206 -10.68 -11.46 -4.31
CA TYR A 206 -9.45 -12.27 -4.25
C TYR A 206 -9.52 -13.11 -2.97
N ASP A 207 -9.12 -14.38 -3.04
CA ASP A 207 -9.33 -15.34 -1.96
C ASP A 207 -10.78 -15.27 -1.42
N ASP A 208 -10.94 -15.01 -0.12
CA ASP A 208 -12.24 -14.84 0.55
C ASP A 208 -12.62 -13.35 0.79
N HIS A 209 -11.95 -12.42 0.12
CA HIS A 209 -12.11 -10.97 0.30
C HIS A 209 -12.83 -10.32 -0.87
N TRP A 210 -13.59 -9.26 -0.59
CA TRP A 210 -14.04 -8.32 -1.61
C TRP A 210 -13.29 -7.00 -1.51
N VAL A 211 -13.11 -6.34 -2.66
CA VAL A 211 -12.39 -5.08 -2.75
C VAL A 211 -13.20 -4.07 -3.53
N LEU A 212 -13.41 -2.89 -2.94
CA LEU A 212 -14.02 -1.75 -3.60
C LEU A 212 -12.97 -0.67 -3.84
N GLU A 213 -12.90 -0.18 -5.08
CA GLU A 213 -12.14 1.03 -5.41
C GLU A 213 -13.10 2.17 -5.74
N THR A 214 -12.84 3.33 -5.13
CA THR A 214 -13.57 4.57 -5.36
C THR A 214 -12.60 5.73 -5.59
N ASN A 215 -13.09 6.83 -6.16
CA ASN A 215 -12.43 8.13 -6.09
C ASN A 215 -13.33 9.12 -5.34
N LEU A 216 -12.82 9.66 -4.24
CA LEU A 216 -13.49 10.67 -3.43
C LEU A 216 -13.25 12.04 -4.04
N PHE A 217 -14.32 12.75 -4.41
CA PHE A 217 -14.21 14.06 -5.04
C PHE A 217 -14.28 15.19 -4.01
N LEU A 218 -13.14 15.80 -3.72
CA LEU A 218 -12.99 16.91 -2.76
C LEU A 218 -12.59 18.20 -3.49
N GLU A 219 -12.92 19.36 -2.91
CA GLU A 219 -12.58 20.67 -3.50
C GLU A 219 -11.06 20.86 -3.65
N ASP A 220 -10.29 20.56 -2.60
CA ASP A 220 -8.83 20.77 -2.59
C ASP A 220 -8.02 19.59 -3.16
N LYS A 221 -8.64 18.41 -3.24
CA LYS A 221 -8.00 17.19 -3.73
C LYS A 221 -9.00 16.41 -4.60
N PRO A 222 -9.24 16.85 -5.84
CA PRO A 222 -10.15 16.15 -6.73
C PRO A 222 -9.63 14.74 -7.01
N PHE A 223 -10.55 13.76 -7.06
CA PHE A 223 -10.27 12.36 -7.38
C PHE A 223 -9.29 11.65 -6.43
N ASN A 224 -9.50 11.77 -5.11
CA ASN A 224 -8.67 11.06 -4.14
C ASN A 224 -9.02 9.56 -4.11
N GLY A 225 -8.10 8.72 -4.58
CA GLY A 225 -8.29 7.27 -4.64
C GLY A 225 -8.45 6.60 -3.27
N GLN A 226 -9.43 5.70 -3.16
CA GLN A 226 -9.68 4.90 -1.97
C GLN A 226 -9.90 3.43 -2.36
N ILE A 227 -9.20 2.54 -1.65
CA ILE A 227 -9.41 1.09 -1.73
C ILE A 227 -9.89 0.61 -0.36
N PHE A 228 -10.96 -0.19 -0.38
CA PHE A 228 -11.51 -0.84 0.79
C PHE A 228 -11.44 -2.35 0.60
N VAL A 229 -10.91 -3.06 1.59
CA VAL A 229 -10.92 -4.53 1.65
C VAL A 229 -11.86 -4.93 2.78
N ASP A 230 -12.95 -5.62 2.47
CA ASP A 230 -14.02 -5.97 3.41
C ASP A 230 -14.52 -4.77 4.26
N GLY A 231 -14.61 -3.60 3.62
CA GLY A 231 -15.05 -2.35 4.25
C GLY A 231 -13.95 -1.63 5.04
N ILE A 232 -12.75 -2.19 5.15
CA ILE A 232 -11.61 -1.57 5.81
C ILE A 232 -10.86 -0.70 4.82
N SER A 233 -10.79 0.62 5.09
CA SER A 233 -10.02 1.56 4.27
C SER A 233 -8.52 1.29 4.37
N LEU A 234 -7.88 1.01 3.23
CA LEU A 234 -6.42 0.84 3.17
C LEU A 234 -5.68 2.15 3.45
N ASN A 235 -6.24 3.30 3.06
CA ASN A 235 -5.68 4.61 3.34
C ASN A 235 -5.57 4.87 4.84
N GLN A 236 -6.66 4.65 5.58
CA GLN A 236 -6.66 4.84 7.03
C GLN A 236 -5.77 3.82 7.74
N LYS A 237 -5.89 2.54 7.37
CA LYS A 237 -5.14 1.44 8.00
C LYS A 237 -3.63 1.62 7.86
N ASN A 238 -3.15 2.04 6.70
CA ASN A 238 -1.72 2.08 6.38
C ASN A 238 -1.13 3.49 6.32
N GLY A 239 -1.93 4.53 6.59
CA GLY A 239 -1.51 5.92 6.51
C GLY A 239 -1.16 6.36 5.09
N TYR A 240 -1.91 5.90 4.09
CA TYR A 240 -1.74 6.35 2.71
C TYR A 240 -2.48 7.67 2.47
N GLU A 241 -1.86 8.54 1.68
CA GLU A 241 -2.50 9.75 1.16
C GLU A 241 -3.58 9.41 0.13
N GLU A 242 -3.38 8.31 -0.61
CA GLU A 242 -4.35 7.70 -1.52
C GLU A 242 -3.93 6.27 -1.89
N SER A 243 -4.88 5.50 -2.40
CA SER A 243 -4.66 4.16 -2.95
C SER A 243 -5.55 3.97 -4.17
N PHE A 244 -5.02 3.40 -5.25
CA PHE A 244 -5.71 3.37 -6.54
C PHE A 244 -5.27 2.19 -7.42
N ASN A 245 -6.08 1.95 -8.46
CA ASN A 245 -5.90 0.92 -9.47
C ASN A 245 -5.68 -0.47 -8.85
N PHE A 246 -6.62 -0.88 -8.00
CA PHE A 246 -6.66 -2.25 -7.53
C PHE A 246 -6.90 -3.19 -8.71
N GLN A 247 -6.22 -4.32 -8.68
CA GLN A 247 -6.46 -5.43 -9.59
C GLN A 247 -5.80 -6.69 -9.06
N THR A 248 -6.00 -7.80 -9.75
CA THR A 248 -5.27 -9.04 -9.46
C THR A 248 -4.27 -9.34 -10.57
N ILE A 249 -3.04 -9.65 -10.19
CA ILE A 249 -2.03 -10.23 -11.07
C ILE A 249 -1.97 -11.72 -10.76
N ASN A 250 -2.51 -12.54 -11.66
CA ASN A 250 -2.64 -14.00 -11.47
C ASN A 250 -3.37 -14.37 -10.16
N GLY A 251 -4.47 -13.68 -9.85
CA GLY A 251 -5.27 -13.90 -8.64
C GLY A 251 -4.72 -13.22 -7.39
N ARG A 252 -3.47 -12.73 -7.41
CA ARG A 252 -2.86 -12.05 -6.27
C ARG A 252 -3.14 -10.54 -6.30
N PRO A 253 -3.49 -9.92 -5.18
CA PRO A 253 -3.86 -8.51 -5.13
C PRO A 253 -2.67 -7.58 -5.43
N PHE A 254 -2.93 -6.55 -6.24
CA PHE A 254 -2.00 -5.48 -6.61
C PHE A 254 -2.72 -4.13 -6.53
N TYR A 255 -2.04 -3.10 -6.03
CA TYR A 255 -2.53 -1.72 -6.12
C TYR A 255 -1.38 -0.71 -5.99
N PHE A 256 -1.62 0.54 -6.38
CA PHE A 256 -0.73 1.65 -6.09
C PHE A 256 -1.18 2.41 -4.84
N PHE A 257 -0.23 3.01 -4.14
CA PHE A 257 -0.51 3.91 -3.03
C PHE A 257 0.46 5.08 -2.99
N ARG A 258 0.00 6.21 -2.46
CA ARG A 258 0.87 7.36 -2.18
C ARG A 258 1.16 7.47 -0.70
N ARG A 259 2.44 7.61 -0.35
CA ARG A 259 2.88 7.89 1.01
C ARG A 259 4.15 8.73 0.98
N ASN A 260 4.19 9.79 1.78
CA ASN A 260 5.29 10.76 1.81
C ASN A 260 5.52 11.41 0.44
N GLY A 261 4.43 11.75 -0.27
CA GLY A 261 4.46 12.34 -1.60
C GLY A 261 4.85 11.40 -2.75
N LYS A 262 5.27 10.16 -2.45
CA LYS A 262 5.71 9.18 -3.45
C LYS A 262 4.65 8.14 -3.75
N VAL A 263 4.48 7.82 -5.03
CA VAL A 263 3.70 6.67 -5.49
C VAL A 263 4.57 5.42 -5.45
N ASN A 264 4.05 4.40 -4.77
CA ASN A 264 4.61 3.07 -4.62
C ASN A 264 3.54 2.03 -4.99
N ALA A 265 3.92 0.76 -5.03
CA ALA A 265 2.98 -0.32 -5.28
C ALA A 265 2.94 -1.27 -4.09
N TRP A 266 1.85 -2.00 -3.96
CA TRP A 266 1.72 -3.12 -3.06
C TRP A 266 1.32 -4.34 -3.89
N PHE A 267 1.98 -5.46 -3.63
CA PHE A 267 1.69 -6.73 -4.30
C PHE A 267 1.77 -7.85 -3.28
N ASP A 268 0.69 -8.61 -3.15
CA ASP A 268 0.66 -9.88 -2.42
C ASP A 268 1.31 -9.84 -1.02
N GLY A 269 0.95 -8.84 -0.22
CA GLY A 269 1.45 -8.70 1.14
C GLY A 269 2.78 -7.95 1.27
N GLN A 270 3.35 -7.45 0.17
CA GLN A 270 4.62 -6.73 0.12
C GLN A 270 4.46 -5.32 -0.45
N GLU A 271 5.08 -4.33 0.21
CA GLU A 271 5.25 -3.00 -0.36
C GLU A 271 6.46 -2.98 -1.31
N ILE A 272 6.28 -2.29 -2.44
CA ILE A 272 7.23 -2.15 -3.52
C ILE A 272 7.55 -0.67 -3.68
N GLN A 273 8.81 -0.33 -3.44
CA GLN A 273 9.30 1.04 -3.56
C GLN A 273 9.53 1.39 -5.02
N LEU A 274 8.54 2.03 -5.66
CA LEU A 274 8.65 2.54 -7.02
C LEU A 274 9.25 3.96 -7.05
N GLY A 275 8.85 4.80 -6.09
CA GLY A 275 9.45 6.12 -5.88
C GLY A 275 9.06 7.22 -6.88
N TYR A 276 7.98 7.03 -7.65
CA TYR A 276 7.48 8.04 -8.58
C TYR A 276 6.89 9.24 -7.82
N GLU A 277 7.11 10.45 -8.33
CA GLU A 277 6.37 11.65 -7.90
C GLU A 277 4.91 11.57 -8.33
N ASP A 278 4.65 11.00 -9.49
CA ASP A 278 3.27 10.86 -9.97
C ASP A 278 3.08 9.67 -10.90
N VAL A 279 1.89 9.09 -10.83
CA VAL A 279 1.35 8.12 -11.80
C VAL A 279 -0.04 8.65 -12.15
N PRO A 280 -0.22 9.33 -13.29
CA PRO A 280 -1.51 9.91 -13.65
C PRO A 280 -2.64 8.87 -13.63
N HIS A 281 -3.72 9.14 -12.92
CA HIS A 281 -4.87 8.23 -12.75
C HIS A 281 -6.18 9.04 -12.56
N TYR A 282 -7.35 8.43 -12.79
CA TYR A 282 -8.69 9.04 -12.66
C TYR A 282 -8.99 10.30 -13.51
N LEU A 283 -8.24 10.59 -14.57
CA LEU A 283 -8.50 11.76 -15.42
C LEU A 283 -9.54 11.46 -16.52
N CYS A 284 -10.46 12.41 -16.73
CA CYS A 284 -11.49 12.39 -17.78
C CYS A 284 -10.97 12.66 -19.21
N CYS A 285 -9.65 12.61 -19.43
CA CYS A 285 -8.99 12.92 -20.71
C CYS A 285 -7.86 11.91 -20.97
N SER A 286 -7.33 11.89 -22.21
CA SER A 286 -6.36 10.92 -22.78
C SER A 286 -5.23 10.48 -21.84
N ASP A 287 -4.90 11.34 -20.88
CA ASP A 287 -3.85 11.22 -19.89
C ASP A 287 -4.02 10.09 -18.86
N ALA A 288 -5.24 9.80 -18.39
CA ALA A 288 -5.50 8.62 -17.53
C ALA A 288 -6.21 7.50 -18.27
N GLY A 289 -6.68 7.76 -19.50
CA GLY A 289 -7.21 6.71 -20.36
C GLY A 289 -6.21 5.58 -20.58
N LEU A 290 -4.91 5.82 -20.43
CA LEU A 290 -3.83 4.83 -20.61
C LEU A 290 -3.08 4.46 -19.33
N ASN A 291 -3.52 4.91 -18.16
CA ASN A 291 -2.68 4.84 -16.97
C ASN A 291 -3.46 4.67 -15.66
N PRO A 292 -3.19 3.61 -14.87
CA PRO A 292 -2.51 2.37 -15.25
C PRO A 292 -3.36 1.47 -16.18
N ARG A 293 -2.72 0.59 -16.95
CA ARG A 293 -3.36 -0.45 -17.77
C ARG A 293 -3.18 -1.83 -17.18
N ALA A 294 -4.30 -2.49 -16.96
CA ALA A 294 -4.37 -3.89 -16.56
C ALA A 294 -4.44 -4.80 -17.80
N ARG A 295 -3.65 -5.87 -17.80
CA ARG A 295 -3.82 -7.04 -18.67
C ARG A 295 -3.57 -8.30 -17.84
N GLN A 296 -3.99 -9.46 -18.32
CA GLN A 296 -3.81 -10.71 -17.58
C GLN A 296 -2.33 -10.89 -17.18
N GLY A 297 -2.07 -10.87 -15.88
CA GLY A 297 -0.73 -11.07 -15.30
C GLY A 297 0.24 -9.88 -15.40
N ILE A 298 -0.15 -8.71 -15.92
CA ILE A 298 0.76 -7.55 -16.08
C ILE A 298 0.01 -6.24 -15.82
N VAL A 299 0.71 -5.29 -15.20
CA VAL A 299 0.29 -3.89 -15.07
C VAL A 299 1.29 -3.01 -15.80
N SER A 300 0.82 -2.25 -16.79
CA SER A 300 1.62 -1.29 -17.53
C SER A 300 1.23 0.12 -17.11
N PHE A 301 2.20 0.99 -16.84
CA PHE A 301 1.92 2.37 -16.43
C PHE A 301 3.06 3.32 -16.81
N PHE A 302 2.76 4.61 -16.82
CA PHE A 302 3.70 5.70 -16.94
C PHE A 302 3.77 6.45 -15.62
N GLY A 303 4.98 6.82 -15.20
CA GLY A 303 5.21 7.62 -14.01
C GLY A 303 6.40 8.56 -14.19
N THR A 304 6.41 9.62 -13.38
CA THR A 304 7.48 10.65 -13.34
C THR A 304 8.12 10.72 -11.97
#